data_AF-A0A2E0V6B4-F1
#
_entry.id   AF-A0A2E0V6B4-F1
#
_cell.length_a   1.000
_cell.length_b   1.000
_cell.length_c   1.000
_cell.angle_alpha   90.00
_cell.angle_beta   90.00
_cell.angle_gamma   90.00
#
_symmetry.space_group_name_H-M   'P 1'
#
loop_
_entity.id
_entity.type
_entity.pdbx_description
1 polymer ?
#
loop_
_entity_poly.entity_id
_entity_poly.type
_entity_poly.pdbx_seq_one_letter_code
_entity_poly.pdbx_strand_id
1 'polypeptide(L)'
;MPRRTALTEMPRAGATADAMQALTKKAKELRELAARIRATTLDIEDAPLFRVLCLECKEVLATKAETLIKLINDAVAQDNRDHMRDANRRYQRIADKLVEEPTSSEELGALKEFAEEVRSRRPVV
;
A
#
# COMPACT_ATOMS: atom_id res chain seq x y z
N MET A 1 37.44 1.93 -8.74
CA MET A 1 36.27 1.02 -8.61
C MET A 1 35.07 1.85 -8.13
N PRO A 2 34.17 2.34 -8.99
CA PRO A 2 32.97 3.01 -8.51
C PRO A 2 31.90 1.97 -8.19
N ARG A 3 31.37 2.03 -6.96
CA ARG A 3 30.22 1.25 -6.50
C ARG A 3 28.99 1.69 -7.28
N ARG A 4 28.41 0.76 -8.04
CA ARG A 4 27.07 0.86 -8.63
C ARG A 4 26.07 1.02 -7.47
N THR A 5 25.62 2.25 -7.21
CA THR A 5 24.43 2.47 -6.37
C THR A 5 23.26 1.84 -7.09
N ALA A 6 22.68 0.81 -6.48
CA ALA A 6 21.45 0.19 -6.94
C ALA A 6 20.39 1.29 -7.07
N LEU A 7 20.05 1.63 -8.31
CA LEU A 7 18.81 2.30 -8.63
C LEU A 7 17.72 1.33 -8.18
N THR A 8 17.15 1.55 -6.99
CA THR A 8 15.88 0.94 -6.60
C THR A 8 14.89 1.27 -7.71
N GLU A 9 14.66 0.28 -8.58
CA GLU A 9 13.72 0.37 -9.68
C GLU A 9 12.37 0.76 -9.08
N MET A 10 11.84 1.92 -9.50
CA MET A 10 10.47 2.26 -9.11
C MET A 10 9.56 1.19 -9.72
N PRO A 11 8.69 0.54 -8.92
CA PRO A 11 7.77 -0.45 -9.45
C PRO A 11 6.97 0.19 -10.58
N ARG A 12 6.98 -0.46 -11.75
CA ARG A 12 6.23 -0.01 -12.92
C ARG A 12 4.78 0.17 -12.49
N ALA A 13 4.12 1.25 -12.88
CA ALA A 13 2.76 1.60 -12.46
C ALA A 13 1.74 0.43 -12.60
N GLY A 14 1.94 -0.48 -13.57
CA GLY A 14 1.16 -1.70 -13.71
C GLY A 14 1.32 -2.71 -12.56
N ALA A 15 2.52 -2.88 -12.02
CA ALA A 15 2.77 -3.81 -10.91
C ALA A 15 2.05 -3.38 -9.61
N THR A 16 1.94 -2.06 -9.38
CA THR A 16 1.22 -1.51 -8.24
C THR A 16 -0.30 -1.71 -8.39
N ALA A 17 -0.84 -1.50 -9.59
CA ALA A 17 -2.25 -1.72 -9.87
C ALA A 17 -2.66 -3.20 -9.69
N ASP A 18 -1.84 -4.12 -10.22
CA ASP A 18 -2.07 -5.56 -10.09
C ASP A 18 -2.00 -6.01 -8.61
N ALA A 19 -1.02 -5.50 -7.84
CA ALA A 19 -0.91 -5.78 -6.42
C ALA A 19 -2.11 -5.26 -5.62
N MET A 20 -2.58 -4.05 -5.92
CA MET A 20 -3.78 -3.48 -5.29
C MET A 20 -5.04 -4.28 -5.62
N GLN A 21 -5.17 -4.78 -6.85
CA GLN A 21 -6.26 -5.66 -7.24
C GLN A 21 -6.20 -7.00 -6.49
N ALA A 22 -5.01 -7.58 -6.31
CA ALA A 22 -4.81 -8.79 -5.54
C ALA A 22 -5.17 -8.61 -4.06
N LEU A 23 -4.78 -7.49 -3.43
CA LEU A 23 -5.14 -7.15 -2.06
C LEU A 23 -6.66 -6.96 -1.91
N THR A 24 -7.29 -6.28 -2.86
CA THR A 24 -8.75 -6.09 -2.88
C THR A 24 -9.48 -7.43 -3.00
N LYS A 25 -8.99 -8.33 -3.86
CA LYS A 25 -9.53 -9.68 -3.99
C LYS A 25 -9.42 -10.45 -2.67
N LYS A 26 -8.26 -10.39 -2.00
CA LYS A 26 -8.03 -11.05 -0.70
C LYS A 26 -8.94 -10.50 0.39
N ALA A 27 -9.14 -9.19 0.46
CA ALA A 27 -10.07 -8.57 1.40
C ALA A 27 -11.53 -9.03 1.16
N LYS A 28 -11.94 -9.20 -0.10
CA LYS A 28 -13.25 -9.76 -0.44
C LYS A 28 -13.39 -11.22 -0.01
N GLU A 29 -12.39 -12.06 -0.30
CA GLU A 29 -12.35 -13.46 0.12
C GLU A 29 -12.45 -13.61 1.65
N LEU A 30 -11.77 -12.75 2.41
CA LEU A 30 -11.84 -12.72 3.87
C LEU A 30 -13.22 -12.31 4.39
N ARG A 31 -13.88 -11.34 3.74
CA ARG A 31 -15.23 -10.91 4.10
C ARG A 31 -16.24 -12.03 3.87
N GLU A 32 -16.13 -12.71 2.72
CA GLU A 32 -16.94 -13.88 2.42
C GLU A 32 -16.67 -15.03 3.40
N LEU A 33 -15.41 -15.24 3.80
CA LEU A 33 -15.05 -16.24 4.80
C LEU A 33 -15.70 -15.96 6.16
N ALA A 34 -15.66 -14.72 6.65
CA ALA A 34 -16.32 -14.32 7.90
C ALA A 34 -17.83 -14.57 7.84
N ALA A 35 -18.48 -14.21 6.72
CA ALA A 35 -19.90 -14.47 6.51
C ALA A 35 -20.22 -15.97 6.46
N ARG A 36 -19.40 -16.78 5.78
CA ARG A 36 -19.56 -18.25 5.73
C ARG A 36 -19.41 -18.89 7.10
N ILE A 37 -18.45 -18.46 7.92
CA ILE A 37 -18.28 -18.96 9.29
C ILE A 37 -19.57 -18.75 10.09
N ARG A 38 -20.14 -17.54 10.05
CA ARG A 38 -21.38 -17.24 10.78
C ARG A 38 -22.60 -17.99 10.25
N ALA A 39 -22.66 -18.24 8.95
CA ALA A 39 -23.81 -18.86 8.29
C ALA A 39 -23.81 -20.39 8.36
N THR A 40 -22.64 -21.02 8.32
CA THR A 40 -22.51 -22.49 8.21
C THR A 40 -22.29 -23.17 9.56
N THR A 41 -21.70 -22.49 10.53
CA THR A 41 -21.46 -23.06 11.86
C THR A 41 -22.70 -22.93 12.73
N LEU A 42 -23.20 -24.06 13.24
CA LEU A 42 -24.31 -24.09 14.20
C LEU A 42 -23.89 -23.42 15.52
N ASP A 43 -24.83 -22.78 16.20
CA ASP A 43 -24.57 -22.19 17.52
C ASP A 43 -24.36 -23.24 18.60
N ILE A 44 -25.01 -24.38 18.41
CA ILE A 44 -25.05 -25.50 19.32
C ILE A 44 -24.92 -26.77 18.50
N GLU A 45 -24.00 -27.64 18.91
CA GLU A 45 -23.82 -28.96 18.32
C GLU A 45 -24.04 -30.02 19.40
N ASP A 46 -25.06 -30.86 19.20
CA ASP A 46 -25.39 -31.94 20.11
C ASP A 46 -24.63 -33.21 19.73
N ALA A 47 -23.73 -33.65 20.61
CA ALA A 47 -23.05 -34.93 20.51
C ALA A 47 -23.72 -35.96 21.46
N PRO A 48 -23.52 -37.28 21.26
CA PRO A 48 -24.23 -38.31 22.04
C PRO A 48 -24.09 -38.23 23.56
N LEU A 49 -23.06 -37.56 24.07
CA LEU A 49 -22.74 -37.49 25.51
C LEU A 49 -22.65 -36.06 26.06
N PHE A 50 -22.63 -35.04 25.20
CA PHE A 50 -22.46 -33.65 25.62
C PHE A 50 -22.94 -32.69 24.52
N ARG A 51 -23.20 -31.46 24.92
CA ARG A 51 -23.60 -30.37 24.03
C ARG A 51 -22.47 -29.36 23.94
N VAL A 52 -22.04 -29.03 22.74
CA VAL A 52 -21.01 -28.03 22.47
C VAL A 52 -21.67 -26.71 22.11
N LEU A 53 -21.30 -25.65 22.82
CA LEU A 53 -21.68 -24.28 22.47
C LEU A 53 -20.62 -23.72 21.53
N CYS A 54 -20.97 -23.55 20.26
CA CYS A 54 -20.08 -23.11 19.20
C CYS A 54 -20.18 -21.60 18.93
N LEU A 55 -21.15 -20.90 19.53
CA LEU A 55 -21.41 -19.47 19.35
C LEU A 55 -20.17 -18.60 19.58
N GLU A 56 -19.46 -18.78 20.69
CA GLU A 56 -18.28 -17.97 21.00
C GLU A 56 -17.14 -18.28 20.02
N CYS A 57 -16.90 -19.56 19.73
CA CYS A 57 -15.86 -19.99 18.80
C CYS A 57 -16.08 -19.46 17.39
N LYS A 58 -17.33 -19.50 16.88
CA LYS A 58 -17.65 -19.00 15.53
C LYS A 58 -17.45 -17.49 15.45
N GLU A 59 -17.85 -16.73 16.48
CA GLU A 59 -17.67 -15.27 16.47
C GLU A 59 -16.20 -14.89 16.57
N VAL A 60 -15.42 -15.56 17.41
CA VAL A 60 -13.96 -15.35 17.49
C VAL A 60 -13.30 -15.61 16.14
N LEU A 61 -13.68 -16.68 15.43
CA LEU A 61 -13.14 -16.99 14.11
C LEU A 61 -13.56 -15.95 13.05
N ALA A 62 -14.82 -15.54 13.04
CA ALA A 62 -15.31 -14.51 12.12
C ALA A 62 -14.62 -13.16 12.37
N THR A 63 -14.46 -12.74 13.63
CA THR A 63 -13.76 -11.51 14.00
C THR A 63 -12.28 -11.56 13.64
N LYS A 64 -11.61 -12.72 13.71
CA LYS A 64 -10.23 -12.86 13.22
C LYS A 64 -10.13 -12.57 11.73
N ALA A 65 -11.07 -13.06 10.91
CA ALA A 65 -11.09 -12.76 9.48
C ALA A 65 -11.32 -11.26 9.20
N GLU A 66 -12.21 -10.62 9.96
CA GLU A 66 -12.44 -9.16 9.87
C GLU A 66 -11.22 -8.33 10.31
N THR A 67 -10.51 -8.81 11.35
CA THR A 67 -9.28 -8.18 11.82
C THR A 67 -8.19 -8.21 10.74
N LEU A 68 -8.07 -9.31 9.99
CA LEU A 68 -7.13 -9.41 8.88
C LEU A 68 -7.45 -8.39 7.77
N ILE A 69 -8.73 -8.13 7.48
CA ILE A 69 -9.13 -7.09 6.52
C ILE A 69 -8.66 -5.71 7.00
N LYS A 70 -8.85 -5.42 8.29
CA LYS A 70 -8.39 -4.16 8.88
C LYS A 70 -6.87 -3.99 8.75
N LEU A 71 -6.10 -5.04 9.06
CA LEU A 71 -4.64 -5.01 8.95
C LEU A 71 -4.17 -4.77 7.51
N ILE A 72 -4.84 -5.35 6.51
CA ILE A 72 -4.54 -5.08 5.09
C ILE A 72 -4.75 -3.60 4.77
N ASN A 73 -5.89 -3.03 5.18
CA ASN A 73 -6.21 -1.63 4.91
C ASN A 73 -5.24 -0.67 5.62
N ASP A 74 -4.89 -0.97 6.87
CA ASP A 74 -3.96 -0.16 7.67
C ASP A 74 -2.56 -0.17 7.04
N ALA A 75 -2.10 -1.32 6.54
CA ALA A 75 -0.83 -1.44 5.83
C ALA A 75 -0.82 -0.63 4.51
N VAL A 76 -1.87 -0.76 3.69
CA VAL A 76 -1.99 0.01 2.44
C VAL A 76 -2.03 1.52 2.71
N ALA A 77 -2.76 1.95 3.75
CA ALA A 77 -2.81 3.36 4.13
C ALA A 77 -1.44 3.87 4.62
N GLN A 78 -0.68 3.03 5.33
CA GLN A 78 0.67 3.36 5.76
C GLN A 78 1.61 3.52 4.56
N ASP A 79 1.64 2.54 3.66
CA ASP A 79 2.48 2.58 2.45
C ASP A 79 2.16 3.81 1.59
N ASN A 80 0.87 4.12 1.39
CA ASN A 80 0.45 5.31 0.66
C ASN A 80 0.93 6.61 1.33
N ARG A 81 0.87 6.70 2.65
CA ARG A 81 1.37 7.87 3.39
C ARG A 81 2.88 8.02 3.22
N ASP A 82 3.62 6.93 3.28
CA ASP A 82 5.08 6.94 3.13
C ASP A 82 5.48 7.32 1.69
N HIS A 83 4.81 6.76 0.69
CA HIS A 83 4.99 7.14 -0.71
C HIS A 83 4.71 8.63 -0.96
N MET A 84 3.61 9.16 -0.43
CA MET A 84 3.27 10.58 -0.56
C MET A 84 4.27 11.48 0.16
N ARG A 85 4.76 11.08 1.34
CA ARG A 85 5.78 11.82 2.08
C ARG A 85 7.09 11.91 1.29
N ASP A 86 7.50 10.81 0.68
CA ASP A 86 8.71 10.77 -0.14
C ASP A 86 8.57 11.55 -1.43
N ALA A 87 7.41 11.49 -2.08
CA ALA A 87 7.09 12.33 -3.24
C ALA A 87 7.16 13.82 -2.88
N ASN A 88 6.52 14.23 -1.78
CA ASN A 88 6.54 15.61 -1.30
C ASN A 88 7.97 16.08 -0.96
N ARG A 89 8.80 15.25 -0.33
CA ARG A 89 10.22 15.58 -0.10
C ARG A 89 11.03 15.75 -1.38
N ARG A 90 10.69 15.01 -2.45
CA ARG A 90 11.33 15.19 -3.75
C ARG A 90 10.88 16.51 -4.38
N TYR A 91 9.59 16.81 -4.36
CA TYR A 91 9.05 18.08 -4.87
C TYR A 91 9.56 19.29 -4.09
N GLN A 92 9.66 19.20 -2.76
CA GLN A 92 10.21 20.28 -1.95
C GLN A 92 11.67 20.56 -2.32
N ARG A 93 12.51 19.52 -2.46
CA ARG A 93 13.90 19.70 -2.93
C ARG A 93 14.00 20.30 -4.33
N ILE A 94 13.05 19.98 -5.21
CA ILE A 94 12.97 20.60 -6.54
C ILE A 94 12.63 22.08 -6.39
N ALA A 95 11.63 22.41 -5.57
CA ALA A 95 11.20 23.79 -5.32
C ALA A 95 12.33 24.62 -4.68
N ASP A 96 13.00 24.09 -3.66
CA ASP A 96 14.11 24.76 -2.96
C ASP A 96 15.24 25.11 -3.94
N LYS A 97 15.61 24.17 -4.83
CA LYS A 97 16.62 24.40 -5.87
C LYS A 97 16.19 25.42 -6.94
N LEU A 98 14.89 25.52 -7.23
CA LEU A 98 14.35 26.47 -8.21
C LEU A 98 14.22 27.88 -7.62
N VAL A 99 14.11 28.00 -6.30
CA VAL A 99 13.99 29.28 -5.57
C VAL A 99 15.37 29.92 -5.35
N GLU A 100 16.44 29.13 -5.22
CA GLU A 100 17.80 29.68 -5.24
C GLU A 100 18.11 30.26 -6.64
N GLU A 101 18.26 31.59 -6.73
CA GLU A 101 18.71 32.24 -7.96
C GLU A 101 20.09 31.70 -8.35
N PRO A 102 20.26 31.17 -9.58
CA PRO A 102 21.56 30.65 -10.00
C PRO A 102 22.60 31.76 -9.99
N THR A 103 23.66 31.58 -9.22
CA THR A 103 24.75 32.56 -9.14
C THR A 103 25.77 32.39 -10.26
N SER A 104 25.71 31.28 -11.00
CA SER A 104 26.56 30.98 -12.15
C SER A 104 25.80 30.40 -13.34
N SER A 105 26.38 30.53 -14.54
CA SER A 105 25.82 29.95 -15.78
C SER A 105 25.82 28.42 -15.77
N GLU A 106 26.73 27.79 -15.04
CA GLU A 106 26.79 26.32 -14.90
C GLU A 106 25.66 25.81 -14.01
N GLU A 107 25.37 26.50 -12.90
CA GLU A 107 24.22 26.22 -12.03
C GLU A 107 22.89 26.36 -12.78
N LEU A 108 22.76 27.39 -13.63
CA LEU A 108 21.57 27.61 -14.45
C LEU A 108 21.39 26.51 -15.51
N GLY A 109 22.49 25.97 -16.05
CA GLY A 109 22.48 24.82 -16.95
C GLY A 109 22.02 23.54 -16.25
N ALA A 110 22.58 23.25 -15.07
CA ALA A 110 22.20 22.10 -14.25
C ALA A 110 20.74 22.17 -13.80
N LEU A 111 20.24 23.38 -13.47
CA LEU A 111 18.85 23.60 -13.10
C LEU A 111 17.89 23.35 -14.29
N LYS A 112 18.28 23.75 -15.51
CA LYS A 112 17.51 23.46 -16.73
C LYS A 112 17.47 21.99 -17.07
N GLU A 113 18.60 21.28 -17.01
CA GLU A 113 18.64 19.83 -17.23
C GLU A 113 17.78 19.09 -16.20
N PHE A 114 17.86 19.49 -14.93
CA PHE A 114 17.04 18.92 -13.87
C PHE A 114 15.55 19.20 -14.07
N ALA A 115 15.17 20.40 -14.50
CA ALA A 115 13.78 20.75 -14.79
C ALA A 115 13.20 19.92 -15.95
N GLU A 116 13.97 19.69 -17.01
CA GLU A 116 13.57 18.82 -18.13
C GLU A 116 13.53 17.33 -17.73
N GLU A 117 14.46 16.87 -16.89
CA GLU A 117 14.42 15.52 -16.33
C GLU A 117 13.17 15.30 -15.44
N VAL A 118 12.78 16.30 -14.64
CA VAL A 118 11.55 16.25 -13.85
C VAL A 118 10.31 16.33 -14.74
N ARG A 119 10.33 17.15 -15.80
CA ARG A 119 9.24 17.28 -16.77
C ARG A 119 8.98 15.98 -17.51
N SER A 120 10.03 15.30 -17.97
CA SER A 120 9.93 13.99 -18.63
C SER A 120 9.47 12.87 -17.70
N ARG A 121 9.65 13.05 -16.38
CA ARG A 121 9.21 12.10 -15.34
C ARG A 121 7.79 12.35 -14.83
N ARG A 122 7.11 13.44 -15.22
CA ARG A 122 5.67 13.58 -14.96
C ARG A 122 4.91 12.58 -15.83
N PRO A 123 4.06 11.71 -15.26
CA PRO A 123 3.13 10.95 -16.08
C PRO A 123 2.21 11.94 -16.79
N VAL A 124 2.06 11.78 -18.11
CA VAL A 124 1.02 12.47 -18.89
C VAL A 124 -0.31 12.01 -18.30
N VAL A 125 -1.05 12.98 -17.73
CA VAL A 125 -2.44 12.77 -17.30
C VAL A 125 -3.30 12.53 -18.52
#